data_AF-A0A9X1HWZ8-F1
#
_entry.id   AF-A0A9X1HWZ8-F1
#
_cell.length_a   1.000
_cell.length_b   1.000
_cell.length_c   1.000
_cell.angle_alpha   90.00
_cell.angle_beta   90.00
_cell.angle_gamma   90.00
#
_symmetry.space_group_name_H-M   'P 1'
#
loop_
_entity.id
_entity.type
_entity.pdbx_description
1 polymer ?
#
loop_
_entity_poly.entity_id
_entity_poly.type
_entity_poly.pdbx_seq_one_letter_code
_entity_poly.pdbx_strand_id
1 'polypeptide(L)'
;MFSFKNIFRLVAFLEGVSYILLLFIATPIKYMSGNPEYVKLLGMPHGILFMLYVIFAIMLKKDYNWTNKQLFIVLIASVIPFGTFYIDFKYLKTVTK
;
A
#
# COMPACT_ATOMS: atom_id res chain seq x y z
N MET A 1 9.53 -8.05 -19.26
CA MET A 1 10.64 -7.97 -18.29
C MET A 1 10.08 -7.44 -16.97
N PHE A 2 9.92 -8.29 -15.97
CA PHE A 2 9.37 -7.89 -14.66
C PHE A 2 10.35 -6.94 -13.97
N SER A 3 10.06 -5.64 -14.00
CA SER A 3 10.83 -4.65 -13.25
C SER A 3 10.31 -4.58 -11.81
N PHE A 4 11.20 -4.56 -10.81
CA PHE A 4 10.87 -4.38 -9.39
C PHE A 4 9.91 -3.20 -9.14
N LYS A 5 10.03 -2.15 -9.97
CA LYS A 5 9.10 -1.03 -10.02
C LYS A 5 7.65 -1.47 -10.24
N ASN A 6 7.39 -2.30 -11.25
CA ASN A 6 6.03 -2.70 -11.61
C ASN A 6 5.39 -3.57 -10.52
N ILE A 7 6.19 -4.41 -9.85
CA ILE A 7 5.74 -5.21 -8.72
C ILE A 7 5.38 -4.30 -7.54
N PHE A 8 6.23 -3.33 -7.20
CA PHE A 8 5.93 -2.37 -6.14
C PHE A 8 4.68 -1.55 -6.42
N ARG A 9 4.47 -1.11 -7.67
CA ARG A 9 3.24 -0.41 -8.07
C ARG A 9 2.00 -1.28 -7.86
N LEU A 10 2.07 -2.56 -8.24
CA LEU A 10 0.98 -3.50 -8.03
C LEU A 10 0.72 -3.72 -6.54
N VAL A 11 1.76 -3.91 -5.73
CA VAL A 11 1.65 -4.10 -4.28
C VAL A 11 1.07 -2.85 -3.63
N ALA A 12 1.56 -1.65 -3.96
CA ALA A 12 1.04 -0.38 -3.44
C ALA A 12 -0.44 -0.17 -3.79
N PHE A 13 -0.84 -0.52 -5.02
CA PHE A 13 -2.23 -0.46 -5.43
C PHE A 13 -3.11 -1.45 -4.68
N LEU A 14 -2.69 -2.72 -4.59
CA LEU A 14 -3.44 -3.75 -3.87
C LEU A 14 -3.54 -3.45 -2.37
N GLU A 15 -2.46 -2.95 -1.77
CA GLU A 15 -2.41 -2.50 -0.38
C GLU A 15 -3.46 -1.40 -0.16
N GLY A 16 -3.45 -0.35 -0.99
CA GLY A 16 -4.40 0.75 -0.88
C GLY A 16 -5.85 0.32 -1.07
N VAL A 17 -6.12 -0.55 -2.05
CA VAL A 17 -7.46 -1.13 -2.26
C VAL A 17 -7.88 -1.98 -1.07
N SER A 18 -7.01 -2.85 -0.56
CA SER A 18 -7.31 -3.69 0.61
C SER A 18 -7.61 -2.88 1.86
N TYR A 19 -6.94 -1.74 2.05
CA TYR A 19 -7.19 -0.83 3.16
C TYR A 19 -8.54 -0.11 3.04
N ILE A 20 -8.90 0.34 1.83
CA ILE A 20 -10.22 0.92 1.55
C ILE A 20 -11.32 -0.12 1.80
N LEU A 21 -11.16 -1.35 1.34
CA LEU A 21 -12.13 -2.44 1.58
C LEU A 21 -12.25 -2.74 3.08
N LEU A 22 -11.15 -2.74 3.83
CA LEU A 22 -11.19 -2.90 5.28
C LEU A 22 -12.00 -1.78 5.93
N LEU A 23 -11.70 -0.52 5.62
CA LEU A 23 -12.35 0.64 6.25
C LEU A 23 -13.82 0.78 5.87
N PHE A 24 -14.18 0.65 4.59
CA PHE A 24 -15.53 0.95 4.11
C PHE A 24 -16.46 -0.26 4.03
N ILE A 25 -15.93 -1.50 4.03
CA ILE A 25 -16.75 -2.72 3.94
C ILE A 25 -16.60 -3.54 5.21
N ALA A 26 -15.36 -3.90 5.59
CA ALA A 26 -15.16 -4.82 6.70
C ALA A 26 -15.53 -4.18 8.05
N THR A 27 -15.15 -2.91 8.30
CA THR A 27 -15.52 -2.25 9.56
C THR A 27 -17.02 -1.99 9.69
N PRO A 28 -17.76 -1.47 8.69
CA PRO A 28 -19.18 -1.24 8.84
C PRO A 28 -19.95 -2.55 8.98
N ILE A 29 -19.59 -3.60 8.23
CA ILE A 29 -20.20 -4.93 8.39
C ILE A 29 -19.93 -5.48 9.80
N LYS A 30 -18.72 -5.32 10.35
CA LYS A 30 -18.41 -5.74 11.72
C LYS A 30 -19.32 -5.05 12.75
N TYR A 31 -19.55 -3.75 12.60
CA TYR A 31 -20.40 -3.00 13.52
C TYR A 31 -21.90 -3.27 13.32
N MET A 32 -22.35 -3.46 12.08
CA MET A 32 -23.77 -3.69 11.76
C MET A 32 -24.22 -5.13 12.01
N SER A 33 -23.41 -6.12 11.65
CA SER A 33 -23.75 -7.54 11.77
C SER A 33 -23.15 -8.22 13.00
N GLY A 34 -22.30 -7.52 13.75
CA GLY A 34 -21.56 -8.08 14.88
C GLY A 34 -20.52 -9.15 14.49
N ASN A 35 -20.39 -9.50 13.20
CA ASN A 35 -19.51 -10.55 12.73
C ASN A 35 -18.15 -9.98 12.25
N PRO A 36 -17.03 -10.31 12.91
CA PRO A 36 -15.69 -9.83 12.52
C PRO A 36 -15.03 -10.64 11.39
N GLU A 37 -15.71 -11.61 10.78
CA GLU A 37 -15.15 -12.52 9.77
C GLU A 37 -14.52 -11.78 8.58
N TYR A 38 -15.20 -10.78 8.02
CA TYR A 38 -14.67 -9.99 6.89
C TYR A 38 -13.42 -9.19 7.26
N VAL A 39 -13.32 -8.73 8.51
CA VAL A 39 -12.12 -8.02 9.01
C VAL A 39 -10.96 -8.99 9.12
N LYS A 40 -11.19 -10.23 9.56
CA LYS A 40 -10.14 -11.26 9.60
C LYS A 40 -9.70 -11.68 8.20
N LEU A 41 -10.66 -11.88 7.30
CA LEU A 41 -10.43 -12.33 5.93
C LEU A 41 -9.67 -11.28 5.10
N LEU A 42 -9.99 -10.00 5.25
CA LEU A 42 -9.28 -8.91 4.56
C LEU A 42 -8.04 -8.41 5.32
N GLY A 43 -8.02 -8.56 6.65
CA GLY A 43 -6.94 -8.08 7.52
C GLY A 43 -5.62 -8.82 7.30
N MET A 44 -5.65 -10.15 7.18
CA MET A 44 -4.44 -10.94 6.95
C MET A 44 -3.78 -10.63 5.59
N PRO A 45 -4.51 -10.65 4.44
CA PRO A 45 -3.96 -10.22 3.16
C PRO A 45 -3.44 -8.79 3.17
N HIS A 46 -4.17 -7.86 3.80
CA HIS A 46 -3.72 -6.47 3.92
C HIS A 46 -2.40 -6.36 4.68
N GLY A 47 -2.26 -7.05 5.82
CA GLY A 47 -1.00 -7.07 6.58
C GLY A 47 0.19 -7.62 5.77
N ILE A 48 -0.03 -8.65 4.95
CA ILE A 48 1.00 -9.19 4.05
C ILE A 48 1.37 -8.15 2.99
N LEU A 49 0.38 -7.49 2.38
CA LEU A 49 0.60 -6.43 1.38
C LEU A 49 1.36 -5.23 1.97
N PHE A 50 1.03 -4.84 3.21
CA PHE A 50 1.75 -3.79 3.94
C PHE A 50 3.22 -4.16 4.17
N MET A 51 3.50 -5.38 4.63
CA MET A 51 4.88 -5.85 4.81
C MET A 51 5.66 -5.86 3.48
N LEU A 52 5.04 -6.34 2.40
CA LEU A 52 5.65 -6.32 1.07
C LEU A 52 5.92 -4.88 0.62
N TYR A 53 4.98 -3.95 0.84
CA TYR A 53 5.14 -2.55 0.51
C TYR A 53 6.37 -1.95 1.22
N VAL A 54 6.52 -2.19 2.52
CA VAL A 54 7.67 -1.70 3.31
C VAL A 54 8.99 -2.25 2.77
N ILE A 55 9.06 -3.55 2.49
CA ILE A 55 10.26 -4.18 1.94
C ILE A 55 10.64 -3.55 0.60
N PHE A 56 9.66 -3.44 -0.32
CA PHE A 56 9.92 -2.84 -1.64
C PHE A 56 10.27 -1.35 -1.55
N ALA A 57 9.67 -0.58 -0.64
CA ALA A 57 10.01 0.82 -0.43
C ALA A 57 11.49 0.99 0.00
N ILE A 58 11.99 0.09 0.86
CA ILE A 58 13.39 0.09 1.29
C ILE A 58 14.33 -0.34 0.15
N MET A 59 13.95 -1.35 -0.63
CA MET A 59 14.75 -1.81 -1.78
C MET A 59 14.88 -0.71 -2.85
N LEU A 60 13.75 -0.10 -3.23
CA LEU A 60 13.68 0.94 -4.25
C LEU A 60 14.29 2.27 -3.82
N LYS A 61 14.53 2.47 -2.51
CA LYS A 61 15.22 3.67 -2.01
C LYS A 61 16.52 3.91 -2.74
N LYS A 62 17.33 2.87 -2.95
CA LYS A 62 18.62 2.96 -3.63
C LYS A 62 18.44 3.22 -5.13
N ASP A 63 17.53 2.51 -5.77
CA ASP A 63 17.27 2.62 -7.20
C ASP A 63 16.74 3.99 -7.61
N TYR A 64 15.94 4.64 -6.75
CA TYR A 64 15.36 5.96 -6.98
C TYR A 64 16.12 7.11 -6.31
N ASN A 65 17.28 6.84 -5.67
CA ASN A 65 18.04 7.83 -4.89
C ASN A 65 17.17 8.62 -3.89
N TRP A 66 16.20 7.96 -3.25
CA TRP A 66 15.32 8.63 -2.29
C TRP A 66 16.08 9.02 -1.02
N THR A 67 15.92 10.28 -0.62
CA THR A 67 16.35 10.78 0.69
C THR A 67 15.59 10.07 1.81
N ASN A 68 16.16 10.04 3.02
CA ASN A 68 15.49 9.46 4.20
C ASN A 68 14.11 10.08 4.46
N LYS A 69 13.93 11.38 4.16
CA LYS A 69 12.64 12.06 4.25
C LYS A 69 11.62 11.50 3.26
N GLN A 70 12.02 11.25 2.01
CA GLN A 70 11.13 10.67 0.99
C GLN A 70 10.74 9.25 1.34
N LEU A 71 11.68 8.42 1.80
CA LEU A 71 11.36 7.07 2.29
C LEU A 71 10.35 7.12 3.44
N PHE A 72 10.54 8.03 4.40
CA PHE A 72 9.61 8.19 5.52
C PHE A 72 8.20 8.60 5.06
N ILE A 73 8.10 9.52 4.10
CA ILE A 73 6.83 9.91 3.48
C ILE A 73 6.17 8.70 2.80
N VAL A 74 6.94 7.91 2.04
CA VAL A 74 6.45 6.70 1.36
C VAL A 74 5.91 5.67 2.36
N LEU A 75 6.59 5.48 3.49
CA LEU A 75 6.14 4.58 4.54
C LEU A 75 4.88 5.09 5.23
N ILE A 76 4.83 6.36 5.65
CA ILE A 76 3.62 6.96 6.24
C ILE A 76 2.43 6.90 5.29
N ALA A 77 2.67 7.07 4.00
CA ALA A 77 1.61 7.00 2.99
C ALA A 77 0.95 5.61 2.90
N SER A 78 1.57 4.54 3.39
CA SER A 78 0.91 3.22 3.52
C SER A 78 -0.01 3.09 4.72
N VAL A 79 0.07 3.99 5.69
CA VAL A 79 -0.82 4.00 6.86
C VAL A 79 -2.04 4.88 6.62
N ILE A 80 -1.92 5.85 5.72
CA ILE A 80 -2.99 6.80 5.40
C ILE A 80 -3.84 6.22 4.28
N PRO A 81 -5.17 6.14 4.43
CA PRO A 81 -6.03 5.73 3.33
C PRO A 81 -5.82 6.70 2.16
N PHE A 82 -5.64 6.16 0.95
CA PHE A 82 -5.27 6.88 -0.27
C PHE A 82 -3.79 7.32 -0.40
N GLY A 83 -2.96 7.19 0.63
CA GLY A 83 -1.57 7.61 0.58
C GLY A 83 -0.74 6.79 -0.43
N THR A 84 -0.96 5.48 -0.53
CA THR A 84 -0.26 4.63 -1.51
C THR A 84 -0.60 4.98 -2.96
N PHE A 85 -1.80 5.45 -3.24
CA PHE A 85 -2.18 5.96 -4.56
C PHE A 85 -1.44 7.27 -4.90
N TYR A 86 -1.23 8.14 -3.92
CA TYR A 86 -0.41 9.34 -4.09
C TYR A 86 1.06 8.98 -4.36
N ILE A 87 1.60 7.97 -3.68
CA ILE A 87 2.96 7.48 -3.93
C ILE A 87 3.08 6.88 -5.33
N ASP A 88 2.10 6.08 -5.76
CA ASP A 88 2.08 5.56 -7.13
C ASP A 88 2.10 6.72 -8.13
N PHE A 89 1.25 7.73 -7.97
CA PHE A 89 1.18 8.85 -8.90
C PHE A 89 2.42 9.74 -8.91
N LYS A 90 2.96 10.09 -7.74
CA LYS A 90 4.04 11.09 -7.61
C LYS A 90 5.44 10.51 -7.74
N TYR A 91 5.67 9.30 -7.26
CA TYR A 91 7.01 8.71 -7.16
C TYR A 91 7.24 7.55 -8.12
N LEU A 92 6.18 6.83 -8.52
CA LEU A 92 6.31 5.64 -9.38
C LEU A 92 5.83 5.88 -10.81
N LYS A 93 4.81 6.71 -10.99
CA LYS A 93 4.17 7.02 -12.28
C LYS A 93 4.85 8.19 -12.99
N THR A 94 6.08 8.59 -12.64
CA THR A 94 6.84 9.51 -13.50
C THR A 94 7.00 8.84 -14.87
N VAL A 95 6.12 9.26 -15.76
CA VAL A 95 6.02 8.93 -17.16
C VAL A 95 7.30 9.48 -17.79
N THR A 96 8.05 8.56 -18.37
CA THR A 96 8.91 8.70 -19.55
C THR A 96 9.34 10.11 -19.94
N LYS A 97 10.67 10.28 -19.93
CA LYS A 97 11.53 11.38 -20.44
C LYS A 97 11.83 12.51 -19.47
#